data_AF-A0AAN8FNX5-F1
#
_entry.id   AF-A0AAN8FNX5-F1
#
_cell.length_a   1.000
_cell.length_b   1.000
_cell.length_c   1.000
_cell.angle_alpha   90.00
_cell.angle_beta   90.00
_cell.angle_gamma   90.00
#
_symmetry.space_group_name_H-M   'P 1'
#
loop_
_entity.id
_entity.type
_entity.pdbx_description
1 polymer ?
#
loop_
_entity_poly.entity_id
_entity_poly.type
_entity_poly.pdbx_seq_one_letter_code
_entity_poly.pdbx_strand_id
1 'polypeptide(L)'
;MKYCVIALCVCLLRLAIGSVANVLAALKAEKIPPEAQFLTGDALVKYLRENQNLFEVETTSKGQGKMYMVMDAKFRNRNTRPPVADEEGDDYNDDDIPEKLVNRSLS
;
A
#
# COMPACT_ATOMS: atom_id res chain seq x y z
N MET A 1 26.66 -29.71 9.82
CA MET A 1 25.28 -29.67 9.26
C MET A 1 24.42 -28.58 9.90
N LYS A 2 24.20 -28.56 11.22
CA LYS A 2 23.36 -27.54 11.90
C LYS A 2 23.80 -26.08 11.67
N TYR A 3 25.11 -25.81 11.72
CA TYR A 3 25.65 -24.46 11.50
C TYR A 3 25.48 -23.95 10.07
N CYS A 4 25.46 -24.85 9.08
CA CYS A 4 25.27 -24.49 7.68
C CYS A 4 23.83 -24.01 7.43
N VAL A 5 22.84 -24.65 8.07
CA VAL A 5 21.43 -24.25 7.98
C VAL A 5 21.21 -22.88 8.61
N ILE A 6 21.79 -22.64 9.79
CA ILE A 6 21.68 -21.34 10.49
C ILE A 6 22.34 -20.23 9.66
N ALA A 7 23.54 -20.45 9.12
CA ALA A 7 24.20 -19.49 8.25
C ALA A 7 23.37 -19.17 7.00
N LEU A 8 22.74 -20.18 6.41
CA LEU A 8 21.89 -20.02 5.23
C LEU A 8 20.60 -19.24 5.56
N CYS A 9 19.95 -19.51 6.69
CA CYS A 9 18.82 -18.72 7.17
C CYS A 9 19.19 -17.24 7.39
N VAL A 10 20.34 -16.97 8.00
CA VAL A 10 20.80 -15.58 8.21
C VAL A 10 21.09 -14.88 6.88
N CYS A 11 21.66 -15.59 5.91
CA CYS A 11 21.88 -15.04 4.56
C CYS A 11 20.58 -14.71 3.84
N LEU A 12 19.58 -15.61 3.90
CA LEU A 12 18.28 -15.39 3.26
C LEU A 12 17.49 -14.25 3.92
N LEU A 13 17.51 -14.16 5.24
CA LEU A 13 16.88 -13.07 5.99
C LEU A 13 17.50 -11.71 5.63
N ARG A 14 18.84 -11.62 5.53
CA ARG A 14 19.52 -10.39 5.13
C ARG A 14 19.18 -9.98 3.69
N LEU A 15 19.07 -10.96 2.78
CA LEU A 15 18.71 -10.70 1.38
C LEU A 15 17.25 -10.21 1.26
N ALA A 16 16.33 -10.81 2.02
CA ALA A 16 14.92 -10.41 2.06
C ALA A 16 14.75 -8.99 2.64
N ILE A 17 15.40 -8.69 3.77
CA ILE A 17 15.37 -7.36 4.39
C ILE A 17 16.00 -6.31 3.46
N GLY A 18 17.12 -6.63 2.80
CA GLY A 18 17.75 -5.75 1.82
C GLY A 18 16.85 -5.46 0.62
N SER A 19 16.12 -6.46 0.12
CA SER A 19 15.14 -6.29 -0.96
C SER A 19 14.01 -5.34 -0.56
N VAL A 20 13.39 -5.56 0.61
CA VAL A 20 12.28 -4.72 1.10
C VAL A 20 12.74 -3.29 1.38
N ALA A 21 13.91 -3.12 2.00
CA ALA A 21 14.50 -1.80 2.23
C ALA A 21 14.81 -1.06 0.92
N ASN A 22 15.29 -1.77 -0.11
CA ASN A 22 15.56 -1.20 -1.42
C ASN A 22 14.29 -0.78 -2.16
N VAL A 23 13.21 -1.56 -2.07
CA VAL A 23 11.89 -1.19 -2.64
C VAL A 23 11.34 0.04 -1.92
N LEU A 24 11.37 0.07 -0.59
CA LEU A 24 10.88 1.20 0.19
C LEU A 24 11.73 2.47 0.00
N ALA A 25 13.04 2.31 -0.22
CA ALA A 25 13.93 3.40 -0.60
C ALA A 25 13.64 3.90 -2.03
N ALA A 26 13.39 3.01 -2.99
CA ALA A 26 13.01 3.37 -4.35
C ALA A 26 11.68 4.14 -4.38
N LEU A 27 10.66 3.66 -3.65
CA LEU A 27 9.37 4.35 -3.53
C LEU A 27 9.49 5.72 -2.83
N LYS A 28 10.41 5.86 -1.85
CA LYS A 28 10.70 7.15 -1.21
C LYS A 28 11.51 8.10 -2.11
N ALA A 29 12.34 7.56 -2.99
CA ALA A 29 13.11 8.32 -3.96
C ALA A 29 12.22 8.80 -5.12
N GLU A 30 11.11 8.12 -5.38
CA GLU A 30 10.05 8.51 -6.31
C GLU A 30 9.25 9.70 -5.76
N LYS A 31 9.91 10.86 -5.74
CA LYS A 31 9.29 12.11 -5.31
C LYS A 31 8.39 12.62 -6.43
N ILE A 32 7.09 12.75 -6.14
CA ILE A 32 6.13 13.41 -7.03
C ILE A 32 6.65 14.82 -7.34
N PRO A 33 6.86 15.18 -8.62
CA PRO A 33 7.32 16.51 -8.99
C PRO A 33 6.32 17.57 -8.46
N PRO A 34 6.80 18.72 -7.97
CA PRO A 34 5.93 19.77 -7.44
C PRO A 34 4.80 20.17 -8.40
N GLU A 35 5.11 20.20 -9.70
CA GLU A 35 4.18 20.55 -10.77
C GLU A 35 3.05 19.52 -10.90
N ALA A 36 3.34 18.24 -10.63
CA ALA A 36 2.36 17.16 -10.68
C ALA A 36 1.31 17.25 -9.56
N GLN A 37 1.62 17.92 -8.44
CA GLN A 37 0.69 18.10 -7.32
C GLN A 37 -0.47 19.04 -7.67
N PHE A 38 -0.30 19.87 -8.71
CA PHE A 38 -1.32 20.81 -9.16
C PHE A 38 -2.10 20.31 -10.39
N LEU A 39 -1.74 19.14 -10.94
CA LEU A 39 -2.44 18.58 -12.09
C LEU A 39 -3.86 18.18 -11.70
N THR A 40 -4.80 18.49 -12.58
CA THR A 40 -6.21 18.11 -12.44
C THR A 40 -6.76 17.65 -13.79
N GLY A 41 -7.92 16.98 -13.77
CA GLY A 41 -8.60 16.52 -14.98
C GLY A 41 -7.72 15.67 -15.90
N ASP A 42 -7.76 15.97 -17.20
CA ASP A 42 -7.07 15.20 -18.24
C ASP A 42 -5.55 15.20 -18.08
N ALA A 43 -4.97 16.32 -17.61
CA ALA A 43 -3.54 16.43 -17.40
C ALA A 43 -3.05 15.51 -16.27
N LEU A 44 -3.86 15.38 -15.20
CA LEU A 44 -3.61 14.41 -14.13
C LEU A 44 -3.73 12.97 -14.63
N VAL A 45 -4.77 12.68 -15.42
CA VAL A 45 -4.96 11.32 -15.97
C VAL A 45 -3.79 10.91 -16.87
N LYS A 46 -3.34 11.82 -17.74
CA LYS A 46 -2.17 11.58 -18.59
C LYS A 46 -0.92 11.31 -17.75
N TYR A 47 -0.65 12.16 -16.77
CA TYR A 47 0.49 11.97 -15.87
C TYR A 47 0.43 10.61 -15.16
N LEU A 48 -0.71 10.24 -14.58
CA LEU A 48 -0.84 8.96 -13.89
C LEU A 48 -0.68 7.75 -14.83
N ARG A 49 -1.09 7.87 -16.10
CA ARG A 49 -0.89 6.81 -17.08
C ARG A 49 0.59 6.63 -17.47
N GLU A 50 1.33 7.73 -17.52
CA GLU A 50 2.75 7.72 -17.91
C GLU A 50 3.69 7.34 -16.75
N ASN A 51 3.27 7.58 -15.50
CA ASN A 51 4.16 7.48 -14.32
C ASN A 51 3.80 6.34 -13.35
N GLN A 52 2.73 5.55 -13.57
CA GLN A 52 2.50 4.32 -12.81
C GLN A 52 1.85 3.22 -13.66
N ASN A 53 2.11 1.96 -13.29
CA ASN A 53 1.63 0.76 -13.99
C ASN A 53 0.83 -0.20 -13.08
N LEU A 54 0.44 0.24 -11.89
CA LEU A 54 -0.25 -0.57 -10.89
C LEU A 54 -1.76 -0.66 -11.16
N PHE A 55 -2.33 0.39 -11.75
CA PHE A 55 -3.76 0.48 -12.05
C PHE A 55 -4.02 1.31 -13.30
N GLU A 56 -5.13 1.00 -13.97
CA GLU A 56 -5.59 1.74 -15.15
C GLU A 56 -6.30 3.04 -14.74
N VAL A 57 -6.12 4.09 -15.54
CA VAL A 57 -6.68 5.42 -15.27
C VAL A 57 -7.51 5.90 -16.47
N GLU A 58 -8.78 6.18 -16.19
CA GLU A 58 -9.76 6.65 -17.17
C GLU A 58 -10.39 7.98 -16.77
N THR A 59 -10.65 8.83 -17.77
CA THR A 59 -11.43 10.07 -17.64
C THR A 59 -12.92 9.73 -17.60
N THR A 60 -13.43 9.32 -16.42
CA THR A 60 -14.87 9.07 -16.27
C THR A 60 -15.64 10.34 -15.89
N SER A 61 -16.60 10.75 -16.73
CA SER A 61 -17.56 11.83 -16.40
C SER A 61 -18.48 11.48 -15.21
N LYS A 62 -18.59 10.19 -14.87
CA LYS A 62 -19.44 9.67 -13.78
C LYS A 62 -19.02 10.07 -12.37
N GLY A 63 -17.82 10.64 -12.19
CA GLY A 63 -17.26 11.02 -10.89
C GLY A 63 -17.53 12.46 -10.45
N GLN A 64 -17.91 13.36 -11.37
CA GLN A 64 -17.95 14.81 -11.09
C GLN A 64 -19.00 15.21 -10.01
N GLY A 65 -20.02 14.38 -9.78
CA GLY A 65 -20.99 14.56 -8.69
C GLY A 65 -20.70 13.80 -7.39
N LYS A 66 -19.66 12.96 -7.37
CA LYS A 66 -19.40 12.03 -6.25
C LYS A 66 -18.25 12.46 -5.34
N MET A 67 -17.54 13.54 -5.68
CA MET A 67 -16.39 14.01 -4.88
C MET A 67 -16.77 14.29 -3.42
N TYR A 68 -18.01 14.72 -3.17
CA TYR A 68 -18.56 14.96 -1.82
C TYR A 68 -19.15 13.70 -1.16
N MET A 69 -19.22 12.58 -1.87
CA MET A 69 -19.82 11.32 -1.42
C MET A 69 -18.78 10.24 -1.04
N VAL A 70 -17.51 10.44 -1.36
CA VAL A 70 -16.45 9.43 -1.08
C VAL A 70 -16.18 9.30 0.42
N MET A 71 -16.32 10.40 1.18
CA MET A 71 -16.06 10.41 2.61
C MET A 71 -17.05 11.32 3.33
N ASP A 72 -17.66 10.82 4.40
CA ASP A 72 -18.52 11.62 5.27
C ASP A 72 -17.70 12.79 5.86
N ALA A 73 -18.28 13.99 5.84
CA ALA A 73 -17.65 15.22 6.29
C ALA A 73 -17.10 15.13 7.73
N LYS A 74 -17.71 14.30 8.59
CA LYS A 74 -17.23 14.07 9.97
C LYS A 74 -15.84 13.42 10.04
N PHE A 75 -15.37 12.79 8.96
CA PHE A 75 -14.06 12.17 8.87
C PHE A 75 -13.03 13.01 8.12
N ARG A 76 -13.43 14.10 7.46
CA ARG A 76 -12.55 14.92 6.60
C ARG A 76 -11.30 15.47 7.30
N ASN A 77 -11.35 15.66 8.62
CA ASN A 77 -10.26 16.20 9.42
C ASN A 77 -9.88 15.33 10.63
N ARG A 78 -10.32 14.06 10.68
CA ARG A 78 -9.90 13.15 11.75
C ARG A 78 -8.50 12.61 11.46
N ASN A 79 -7.48 13.36 11.85
CA ASN A 79 -6.11 12.85 11.97
C ASN A 79 -5.93 12.03 13.27
N THR A 80 -6.93 11.27 13.68
CA THR A 80 -6.79 10.32 14.77
C THR A 80 -6.08 9.11 14.19
N ARG A 81 -4.76 9.05 14.35
CA ARG A 81 -4.06 7.76 14.26
C ARG A 81 -4.78 6.84 15.26
N PRO A 82 -5.41 5.74 14.81
CA PRO A 82 -5.93 4.78 15.76
C PRO A 82 -4.77 4.36 16.67
N PRO A 83 -4.97 4.28 17.99
CA PRO A 83 -3.97 3.67 18.84
C PRO A 83 -3.73 2.27 18.30
N VAL A 84 -2.49 1.98 17.94
CA VAL A 84 -2.06 0.61 17.74
C VAL A 84 -2.19 0.00 19.13
N ALA A 85 -3.18 -0.86 19.31
CA ALA A 85 -3.18 -1.70 20.49
C ALA A 85 -1.96 -2.59 20.33
N ASP A 86 -0.93 -2.35 21.15
CA ASP A 86 0.04 -3.38 21.41
C ASP A 86 -0.76 -4.46 22.15
N GLU A 87 -1.28 -5.45 21.41
CA GLU A 87 -1.92 -6.60 22.03
C GLU A 87 -0.81 -7.34 22.79
N GLU A 88 -0.63 -6.99 24.07
CA GLU A 88 0.09 -7.83 25.01
C GLU A 88 -0.73 -9.11 25.18
N GLY A 89 -0.46 -10.14 24.36
CA GLY A 89 -0.86 -11.51 24.68
C GLY A 89 -1.61 -12.30 23.62
N ASP A 90 -1.43 -12.03 22.34
CA ASP A 90 -1.80 -12.96 21.28
C ASP A 90 -0.70 -14.02 21.13
N ASP A 91 -0.98 -15.19 21.70
CA ASP A 91 -0.39 -16.47 21.34
C ASP A 91 -0.62 -16.69 19.84
N TYR A 92 0.28 -16.16 19.01
CA TYR A 92 0.39 -16.46 17.59
C TYR A 92 0.82 -17.93 17.43
N ASN A 93 -0.07 -18.85 17.81
CA ASN A 93 -0.11 -20.13 17.14
C ASN A 93 -0.41 -19.81 15.68
N ASP A 94 0.65 -19.79 14.87
CA ASP A 94 0.80 -20.33 13.50
C ASP A 94 -0.48 -20.58 12.68
N ASP A 95 -1.47 -19.70 12.77
CA ASP A 95 -2.66 -19.74 11.95
C ASP A 95 -2.31 -19.00 10.66
N ASP A 96 -1.71 -19.77 9.76
CA ASP A 96 -1.36 -19.48 8.37
C ASP A 96 -2.30 -18.46 7.72
N ILE A 97 -1.90 -17.18 7.73
CA ILE A 97 -2.58 -16.14 6.95
C ILE A 97 -2.48 -16.57 5.48
N PRO A 98 -3.59 -16.87 4.81
CA PRO A 98 -3.54 -17.41 3.46
C PRO A 98 -3.05 -16.34 2.49
N GLU A 99 -2.27 -16.75 1.49
CA GLU A 99 -1.76 -15.85 0.44
C GLU A 99 -2.87 -15.08 -0.31
N LYS A 100 -4.11 -15.58 -0.26
CA LYS A 100 -5.28 -14.93 -0.83
C LYS A 100 -6.52 -15.14 0.03
N LEU A 101 -7.23 -14.06 0.35
CA LEU A 101 -8.57 -14.09 0.92
C LEU A 101 -9.58 -13.68 -0.16
N VAL A 102 -10.46 -14.62 -0.55
CA VAL A 102 -11.53 -14.36 -1.51
C VAL A 102 -12.86 -14.43 -0.79
N ASN A 103 -13.38 -13.27 -0.38
CA ASN A 103 -14.64 -13.17 0.33
C ASN A 103 -15.79 -13.14 -0.68
N ARG A 104 -16.22 -14.30 -1.19
CA ARG A 104 -17.38 -14.40 -2.08
C ARG A 104 -18.61 -14.89 -1.32
N SER A 105 -19.24 -13.99 -0.58
CA SER A 105 -20.59 -14.23 -0.05
C SER A 105 -21.60 -13.94 -1.14
N LEU A 106 -21.96 -14.96 -1.92
CA LEU A 106 -23.15 -14.93 -2.78
C LEU A 106 -24.37 -15.11 -1.86
N SER A 107 -25.19 -14.07 -1.76
CA SER A 107 -26.60 -14.17 -1.37
C SER A 107 -27.47 -13.75 -2.55
#